data_AF-A0A2P8VLU3-F1
#
_entry.id   AF-A0A2P8VLU3-F1
#
_cell.length_a   1.000
_cell.length_b   1.000
_cell.length_c   1.000
_cell.angle_alpha   90.00
_cell.angle_beta   90.00
_cell.angle_gamma   90.00
#
_symmetry.space_group_name_H-M   'P 1'
#
loop_
_entity.id
_entity.type
_entity.pdbx_description
1 polymer ?
#
loop_
_entity_poly.entity_id
_entity_poly.type
_entity_poly.pdbx_seq_one_letter_code
_entity_poly.pdbx_strand_id
1 'polypeptide(L)'
;MLCAGCTTARPVPVPVTVYNACPKVSLCPMLGSDPKTNGDLSADIRSLEGALESCALQVEMIKQCQDKHDAETRQSPQSAD
;
A
#
# COMPACT_ATOMS: atom_id res chain seq x y z
N MET A 1 -19.31 14.68 -57.93
CA MET A 1 -18.09 14.28 -57.18
C MET A 1 -18.18 14.88 -55.79
N LEU A 2 -18.43 14.09 -54.76
CA LEU A 2 -18.15 14.45 -53.36
C LEU A 2 -17.59 13.20 -52.67
N CYS A 3 -16.28 13.18 -52.42
CA CYS A 3 -15.65 12.15 -51.62
C CYS A 3 -15.86 12.49 -50.14
N ALA A 4 -16.69 11.71 -49.44
CA ALA A 4 -16.78 11.76 -47.99
C ALA A 4 -15.48 11.19 -47.40
N GLY A 5 -14.65 12.07 -46.82
CA GLY A 5 -13.43 11.67 -46.12
C GLY A 5 -13.77 11.06 -44.75
N CYS A 6 -13.35 9.82 -44.51
CA CYS A 6 -13.44 9.20 -43.20
C CYS A 6 -12.52 9.94 -42.22
N THR A 7 -13.09 10.54 -41.18
CA THR A 7 -12.32 11.03 -40.03
C THR A 7 -11.72 9.84 -39.31
N THR A 8 -10.40 9.84 -39.08
CA THR A 8 -9.73 8.81 -38.29
C THR A 8 -10.31 8.80 -36.88
N ALA A 9 -10.82 7.64 -36.45
CA ALA A 9 -11.35 7.48 -35.11
C ALA A 9 -10.25 7.78 -34.08
N ARG A 10 -10.61 8.50 -33.01
CA ARG A 10 -9.67 8.84 -31.94
C ARG A 10 -9.11 7.55 -31.34
N PRO A 11 -7.78 7.45 -31.11
CA PRO A 11 -7.21 6.30 -30.42
C PRO A 11 -7.90 6.10 -29.06
N VAL A 12 -8.35 4.87 -28.81
CA VAL A 12 -8.93 4.49 -27.51
C VAL A 12 -7.78 4.46 -26.49
N PRO A 13 -7.92 5.13 -25.33
CA PRO A 13 -6.93 5.03 -24.27
C PRO A 13 -6.76 3.57 -23.83
N VAL A 14 -5.52 3.14 -23.60
CA VAL A 14 -5.24 1.80 -23.09
C VAL A 14 -5.88 1.60 -21.71
N PRO A 15 -6.48 0.42 -21.42
CA PRO A 15 -7.01 0.13 -20.11
C PRO A 15 -5.88 0.13 -19.05
N VAL A 16 -6.15 0.71 -17.89
CA VAL A 16 -5.24 0.61 -16.73
C VAL A 16 -5.65 -0.62 -15.93
N THR A 17 -4.76 -1.62 -15.86
CA THR A 17 -4.95 -2.79 -14.99
C THR A 17 -4.67 -2.39 -13.54
N VAL A 18 -5.70 -2.45 -12.69
CA VAL A 18 -5.56 -2.26 -11.23
C VAL A 18 -5.50 -3.64 -10.60
N TYR A 19 -4.38 -3.95 -9.94
CA TYR A 19 -4.25 -5.17 -9.16
C TYR A 19 -4.70 -4.90 -7.72
N ASN A 20 -5.70 -5.65 -7.25
CA ASN A 20 -6.08 -5.68 -5.85
C ASN A 20 -5.05 -6.52 -5.07
N ALA A 21 -3.94 -5.90 -4.70
CA ALA A 21 -2.85 -6.54 -3.96
C ALA A 21 -2.69 -5.90 -2.57
N CYS A 22 -2.08 -6.65 -1.65
CA CYS A 22 -1.71 -6.11 -0.35
C CYS A 22 -0.65 -5.00 -0.50
N PRO A 23 -0.68 -3.97 0.35
CA PRO A 23 0.37 -2.97 0.37
C PRO A 23 1.74 -3.61 0.60
N LYS A 24 2.78 -3.04 -0.02
CA LYS A 24 4.16 -3.48 0.23
C LYS A 24 4.56 -3.12 1.66
N VAL A 25 5.31 -4.01 2.30
CA VAL A 25 5.96 -3.71 3.58
C VAL A 25 6.93 -2.56 3.37
N SER A 26 6.79 -1.53 4.19
CA SER A 26 7.71 -0.40 4.28
C SER A 26 8.35 -0.36 5.66
N LEU A 27 9.51 0.28 5.77
CA LEU A 27 10.10 0.57 7.08
C LEU A 27 9.18 1.52 7.86
N CYS A 28 8.97 1.22 9.13
CA CYS A 28 8.29 2.14 10.03
C CYS A 28 9.22 3.31 10.34
N PRO A 29 8.81 4.56 10.05
CA PRO A 29 9.63 5.72 10.35
C PRO A 29 9.71 5.92 11.86
N MET A 30 10.92 5.82 12.40
CA MET A 30 11.25 6.22 13.77
C MET A 30 12.18 7.43 13.65
N LEU A 31 11.77 8.57 14.20
CA LEU A 31 12.62 9.76 14.18
C LEU A 31 13.78 9.59 15.16
N GLY A 32 14.95 10.11 14.81
CA GLY A 32 16.07 10.18 15.73
C GLY A 32 15.76 11.10 16.92
N SER A 33 16.37 10.83 18.07
CA SER A 33 16.18 11.56 19.32
C SER A 33 17.53 12.12 19.80
N ASP A 34 17.55 13.39 20.21
CA ASP A 34 18.73 14.08 20.76
C ASP A 34 18.29 15.09 21.85
N PRO A 35 17.72 14.61 22.96
CA PRO A 35 17.11 15.48 23.97
C PRO A 35 18.18 16.24 24.74
N LYS A 36 17.95 17.54 25.00
CA LYS A 36 18.86 18.38 25.80
C LYS A 36 18.35 18.61 27.22
N THR A 37 17.05 18.41 27.42
CA THR A 37 16.37 18.50 28.70
C THR A 37 15.50 17.28 28.97
N ASN A 38 15.11 17.08 30.22
CA ASN A 38 14.13 16.04 30.57
C ASN A 38 12.75 16.29 29.92
N GLY A 39 12.44 17.56 29.61
CA GLY A 39 11.26 17.94 28.86
C GLY A 39 11.30 17.41 27.43
N ASP A 40 12.43 17.60 26.75
CA ASP A 40 12.68 17.07 25.39
C ASP A 40 12.62 15.55 25.39
N LEU A 41 13.29 14.90 26.36
CA LEU A 41 13.26 13.44 26.49
C LEU A 41 11.83 12.91 26.66
N SER A 42 11.02 13.58 27.49
CA SER A 42 9.62 13.18 27.68
C SER A 42 8.78 13.39 26.42
N ALA A 43 9.08 14.41 25.61
CA ALA A 43 8.42 14.64 24.34
C ALA A 43 8.83 13.59 23.29
N ASP A 44 10.12 13.26 23.22
CA ASP A 44 10.66 12.24 22.34
C ASP A 44 10.08 10.85 22.66
N ILE A 45 9.91 10.51 23.94
CA ILE A 45 9.26 9.27 24.37
C ILE A 45 7.83 9.19 23.84
N ARG A 46 7.03 10.24 24.03
CA ARG A 46 5.64 10.27 23.51
C ARG A 46 5.59 10.19 21.99
N SER A 47 6.52 10.83 21.31
CA SER A 47 6.63 10.75 19.84
C SER A 47 6.99 9.33 19.39
N LEU A 48 7.89 8.66 20.11
CA LEU A 48 8.29 7.28 19.83
C LEU A 48 7.13 6.31 20.07
N GLU A 49 6.39 6.47 21.17
CA GLU A 49 5.19 5.69 21.45
C GLU A 49 4.15 5.80 20.32
N GLY A 50 3.89 7.02 19.84
CA GLY A 50 2.98 7.24 18.70
C GLY A 50 3.50 6.62 17.39
N ALA A 51 4.82 6.70 17.13
CA ALA A 51 5.43 6.06 15.96
C ALA A 51 5.33 4.52 16.03
N LEU A 52 5.48 3.94 17.22
CA LEU A 52 5.31 2.50 17.46
C LEU A 52 3.86 2.06 17.26
N GLU A 53 2.89 2.83 17.76
CA GLU A 53 1.46 2.58 17.54
C GLU A 53 1.12 2.60 16.04
N SER A 54 1.54 3.64 15.33
CA SER A 54 1.33 3.75 13.88
C SER A 54 1.99 2.61 13.11
N CYS A 55 3.17 2.18 13.53
CA CYS A 55 3.87 1.04 12.93
C CYS A 55 3.09 -0.26 13.12
N ALA A 56 2.62 -0.52 14.35
CA ALA A 56 1.84 -1.70 14.68
C ALA A 56 0.57 -1.79 13.81
N LEU A 57 -0.15 -0.67 13.66
CA LEU A 57 -1.34 -0.59 12.81
C LEU A 57 -1.03 -0.88 11.34
N GLN A 58 0.08 -0.35 10.82
CA GLN A 58 0.52 -0.64 9.45
C GLN A 58 0.83 -2.13 9.25
N VAL A 59 1.59 -2.72 10.17
CA VAL A 59 1.98 -4.14 10.11
C VAL A 59 0.75 -5.04 10.23
N GLU A 60 -0.17 -4.73 11.14
CA GLU A 60 -1.41 -5.48 11.33
C GLU A 60 -2.26 -5.47 10.06
N MET A 61 -2.44 -4.30 9.44
CA MET A 61 -3.22 -4.17 8.21
C MET A 61 -2.59 -4.97 7.05
N ILE A 62 -1.27 -4.92 6.90
CA ILE A 62 -0.57 -5.70 5.87
C ILE A 62 -0.72 -7.21 6.15
N LYS A 63 -0.55 -7.63 7.41
CA LYS A 63 -0.70 -9.02 7.81
C LYS A 63 -2.12 -9.54 7.53
N GLN A 64 -3.15 -8.80 7.93
CA GLN A 64 -4.54 -9.20 7.69
C GLN A 64 -4.83 -9.40 6.20
N CYS A 65 -4.29 -8.53 5.35
CA CYS A 65 -4.40 -8.69 3.91
C CYS A 65 -3.68 -9.97 3.42
N GLN A 66 -2.45 -10.20 3.88
CA GLN A 66 -1.68 -11.39 3.51
C GLN A 66 -2.37 -12.68 3.96
N ASP A 67 -2.86 -12.72 5.21
CA ASP A 67 -3.57 -13.88 5.75
C ASP A 67 -4.84 -14.20 4.93
N LYS A 68 -5.57 -13.17 4.48
CA LYS A 68 -6.72 -13.34 3.58
C LYS A 68 -6.32 -13.90 2.22
N HIS A 69 -5.28 -13.34 1.60
CA HIS A 69 -4.80 -13.78 0.29
C HIS A 69 -4.28 -15.24 0.34
N ASP A 70 -3.58 -15.61 1.42
CA ASP A 70 -3.11 -16.97 1.64
C ASP A 70 -4.28 -17.94 1.83
N ALA A 71 -5.33 -17.54 2.55
CA ALA A 71 -6.55 -18.34 2.69
C ALA A 71 -7.25 -18.57 1.36
N GLU A 72 -7.42 -17.52 0.54
CA GLU A 72 -8.01 -17.62 -0.81
C GLU A 72 -7.17 -18.53 -1.73
N THR A 73 -5.85 -18.40 -1.68
CA THR A 73 -4.93 -19.24 -2.46
C THR A 73 -5.04 -20.72 -2.07
N ARG A 74 -5.23 -21.03 -0.77
CA ARG A 74 -5.43 -22.41 -0.29
C ARG A 74 -6.80 -22.99 -0.65
N GLN A 75 -7.81 -22.14 -0.81
CA GLN A 75 -9.17 -22.54 -1.16
C GLN A 75 -9.39 -22.70 -2.66
N SER A 76 -8.57 -22.04 -3.48
CA SER A 76 -8.56 -22.31 -4.91
C SER A 76 -7.98 -23.73 -5.09
N PRO A 77 -8.74 -24.71 -5.62
CA PRO A 77 -8.11 -25.90 -6.16
C PRO A 77 -7.11 -25.39 -7.21
N GLN A 78 -5.95 -26.04 -7.33
CA GLN A 78 -5.10 -25.81 -8.49
C GLN A 78 -5.95 -26.00 -9.74
N SER A 79 -6.43 -24.90 -10.33
CA SER A 79 -6.96 -24.86 -11.68
C SER A 79 -5.76 -24.95 -12.60
N ALA A 80 -5.17 -26.13 -12.62
CA ALA A 80 -4.17 -26.58 -13.57
C ALA A 80 -4.82 -27.73 -14.33
N ASP A 81 -5.51 -27.37 -15.41
CA ASP A 81 -5.53 -28.17 -16.64
C ASP A 81 -4.28 -27.84 -17.45
#